data_AF-A0A429ZEK1-F1
#
_entry.id   AF-A0A429ZEK1-F1
#
_cell.length_a   1.000
_cell.length_b   1.000
_cell.length_c   1.000
_cell.angle_alpha   90.00
_cell.angle_beta   90.00
_cell.angle_gamma   90.00
#
_symmetry.space_group_name_H-M   'P 1'
#
loop_
_entity.id
_entity.type
_entity.pdbx_description
1 polymer ?
#
loop_
_entity_poly.entity_id
_entity_poly.type
_entity_poly.pdbx_seq_one_letter_code
_entity_poly.pdbx_strand_id
1 'polypeptide(L)'
;MKNQEIDICLTSFPNLFSKYIDIEPLETTTNGYNIHVVVPESNPLSKKSFLTYKQLENQRFSTLTIEKYTISRLLLDRTRYYGYEPNIVLEHDDLQVLVSSLDNSQSICLLPIEYKDIGKSSGVKWIPLKDKYAHFSIGIALRKDFILSPDMEGFIQFIKKIDASWL
;
A
#
# COMPACT_ATOMS: atom_id res chain seq x y z
N MET A 1 14.72 -10.77 -10.50
CA MET A 1 13.88 -11.88 -9.98
C MET A 1 13.09 -12.69 -11.01
N LYS A 2 12.62 -12.18 -12.17
CA LYS A 2 12.18 -13.05 -13.29
C LYS A 2 13.22 -13.15 -14.42
N ASN A 3 13.89 -12.04 -14.72
CA ASN A 3 14.97 -11.96 -15.72
C ASN A 3 16.37 -12.03 -15.11
N GLN A 4 16.49 -12.46 -13.85
CA GLN A 4 17.76 -12.51 -13.09
C GLN A 4 18.48 -11.17 -12.86
N GLU A 5 17.85 -10.03 -13.14
CA GLU A 5 18.43 -8.68 -12.95
C GLU A 5 18.32 -8.10 -11.52
N ILE A 6 17.60 -8.79 -10.62
CA ILE A 6 17.36 -8.33 -9.24
C ILE A 6 17.51 -9.54 -8.34
N ASP A 7 18.38 -9.41 -7.34
CA ASP A 7 18.74 -10.48 -6.40
C ASP A 7 17.90 -10.45 -5.12
N ILE A 8 17.65 -9.25 -4.57
CA ILE A 8 16.89 -9.00 -3.34
C ILE A 8 15.85 -7.91 -3.58
N CYS A 9 14.67 -8.05 -2.99
CA CYS A 9 13.59 -7.08 -3.11
C CYS A 9 12.86 -6.94 -1.77
N LEU A 10 12.54 -5.72 -1.38
CA LEU A 10 11.60 -5.45 -0.29
C LEU A 10 10.20 -5.34 -0.86
N THR A 11 9.28 -6.16 -0.38
CA THR A 11 7.91 -6.19 -0.91
C THR A 11 6.91 -6.61 0.17
N SER A 12 5.63 -6.35 -0.05
CA SER A 12 4.57 -6.65 0.90
C SER A 12 3.84 -7.96 0.60
N PHE A 13 3.26 -8.54 1.63
CA PHE A 13 2.35 -9.67 1.51
C PHE A 13 0.98 -9.22 0.95
N PRO A 14 0.22 -10.10 0.25
CA PRO A 14 0.54 -11.50 -0.03
C PRO A 14 1.50 -11.68 -1.22
N ASN A 15 2.23 -12.80 -1.22
CA ASN A 15 3.13 -13.16 -2.32
C ASN A 15 2.35 -13.60 -3.58
N LEU A 16 2.13 -12.67 -4.50
CA LEU A 16 1.45 -12.94 -5.78
C LEU A 16 2.27 -13.83 -6.73
N PHE A 17 3.58 -14.04 -6.46
CA PHE A 17 4.50 -14.79 -7.30
C PHE A 17 5.15 -15.97 -6.54
N SER A 18 4.41 -16.60 -5.62
CA SER A 18 4.88 -17.67 -4.72
C SER A 18 5.45 -18.91 -5.40
N LYS A 19 5.20 -19.08 -6.70
CA LYS A 19 5.83 -20.13 -7.52
C LYS A 19 7.33 -19.87 -7.76
N TYR A 20 7.76 -18.62 -7.78
CA TYR A 20 9.12 -18.23 -8.19
C TYR A 20 9.91 -17.53 -7.08
N ILE A 21 9.21 -16.92 -6.13
CA ILE A 21 9.79 -16.08 -5.08
C ILE A 21 9.34 -16.61 -3.73
N ASP A 22 10.28 -16.71 -2.79
CA ASP A 22 9.99 -16.81 -1.36
C ASP A 22 10.10 -15.43 -0.72
N ILE A 23 9.20 -15.14 0.22
CA ILE A 23 9.23 -13.89 0.99
C ILE A 23 9.43 -14.25 2.44
N GLU A 24 10.57 -13.85 2.99
CA GLU A 24 10.84 -13.94 4.42
C GLU A 24 10.30 -12.67 5.11
N PRO A 25 9.46 -12.78 6.15
CA PRO A 25 9.03 -11.62 6.91
C PRO A 25 10.22 -10.82 7.45
N LEU A 26 10.13 -9.49 7.39
CA LEU A 26 10.96 -8.62 8.21
C LEU A 26 10.41 -8.70 9.63
N GLU A 27 11.02 -9.52 10.49
CA GLU A 27 10.73 -9.55 11.93
C GLU A 27 11.35 -8.31 12.63
N THR A 28 11.14 -7.12 12.06
CA THR A 28 11.63 -5.83 12.56
C THR A 28 10.52 -5.07 13.28
N THR A 29 10.86 -3.94 13.90
CA THR A 29 9.86 -3.03 14.51
C THR A 29 8.88 -2.46 13.48
N THR A 30 9.31 -2.26 12.23
CA THR A 30 8.44 -1.98 11.07
C THR A 30 7.77 -3.25 10.58
N ASN A 31 6.73 -3.67 11.29
CA ASN A 31 5.91 -4.85 10.96
C ASN A 31 5.13 -4.75 9.63
N GLY A 32 5.25 -3.64 8.90
CA GLY A 32 4.46 -3.35 7.72
C GLY A 32 4.00 -1.90 7.66
N TYR A 33 2.99 -1.66 6.83
CA TYR A 33 2.34 -0.35 6.69
C TYR A 33 0.82 -0.44 6.86
N ASN A 34 0.21 0.67 7.27
CA ASN A 34 -1.23 0.78 7.47
C ASN A 34 -1.87 1.63 6.37
N ILE A 35 -2.96 1.12 5.80
CA ILE A 35 -3.75 1.82 4.80
C ILE A 35 -4.60 2.91 5.45
N HIS A 36 -4.54 4.09 4.86
CA HIS A 36 -5.40 5.22 5.16
C HIS A 36 -6.25 5.55 3.94
N VAL A 37 -7.42 6.12 4.20
CA VAL A 37 -8.22 6.78 3.18
C VAL A 37 -7.79 8.24 3.11
N VAL A 38 -7.36 8.67 1.94
CA VAL A 38 -7.02 10.06 1.66
C VAL A 38 -8.24 10.73 1.07
N VAL A 39 -8.72 11.76 1.75
CA VAL A 39 -9.94 12.48 1.40
C VAL A 39 -9.65 13.97 1.25
N PRO A 40 -10.22 14.66 0.25
CA PRO A 40 -10.22 16.13 0.23
C PRO A 40 -10.79 16.69 1.52
N GLU A 41 -10.27 17.82 1.99
CA GLU A 41 -10.84 18.49 3.19
C GLU A 41 -12.30 18.90 2.98
N SER A 42 -12.68 19.20 1.73
CA SER A 42 -14.04 19.50 1.28
C SER A 42 -15.00 18.31 1.40
N ASN A 43 -14.50 17.07 1.41
CA ASN A 43 -15.31 15.87 1.51
C ASN A 43 -15.89 15.72 2.95
N PRO A 44 -17.19 15.44 3.13
CA PRO A 44 -17.78 15.25 4.46
C PRO A 44 -17.11 14.18 5.34
N LEU A 45 -16.48 13.17 4.73
CA LEU A 45 -15.73 12.14 5.44
C LEU A 45 -14.49 12.69 6.15
N SER A 46 -13.99 13.88 5.77
CA SER A 46 -12.85 14.57 6.38
C SER A 46 -13.01 14.86 7.88
N LYS A 47 -14.23 14.73 8.42
CA LYS A 47 -14.56 14.95 9.83
C LYS A 47 -14.50 13.68 10.68
N LYS A 48 -14.23 12.51 10.07
CA LYS A 48 -14.18 11.22 10.77
C LYS A 48 -12.77 10.94 11.31
N SER A 49 -12.69 10.29 12.46
CA SER A 49 -11.43 9.83 13.05
C SER A 49 -10.94 8.49 12.49
N PHE A 50 -11.85 7.70 11.91
CA PHE A 50 -11.57 6.48 11.16
C PHE A 50 -12.69 6.24 10.13
N LEU A 51 -12.40 5.44 9.12
CA LEU A 51 -13.37 5.02 8.10
C LEU A 51 -13.41 3.50 8.00
N THR A 52 -14.53 2.98 7.51
CA THR A 52 -14.74 1.56 7.17
C THR A 52 -15.22 1.48 5.73
N TYR A 53 -15.01 0.36 5.03
CA TYR A 53 -15.49 0.20 3.66
C TYR A 53 -16.98 0.50 3.50
N LYS A 54 -17.84 0.06 4.43
CA LYS A 54 -19.27 0.41 4.39
C LYS A 54 -19.55 1.92 4.33
N GLN A 55 -18.70 2.75 4.95
CA GLN A 55 -18.84 4.21 4.89
C GLN A 55 -18.30 4.82 3.59
N LEU A 56 -17.55 4.06 2.82
CA LEU A 56 -17.04 4.46 1.51
C LEU A 56 -18.02 4.09 0.38
N GLU A 57 -19.11 3.40 0.69
CA GLU A 57 -20.21 3.14 -0.24
C GLU A 57 -20.72 4.49 -0.80
N ASN A 58 -20.81 4.61 -2.12
CA ASN A 58 -21.13 5.82 -2.88
C ASN A 58 -20.03 6.88 -3.02
N GLN A 59 -18.80 6.63 -2.56
CA GLN A 59 -17.66 7.51 -2.87
C GLN A 59 -17.13 7.24 -4.29
N ARG A 60 -16.51 8.26 -4.89
CA ARG A 60 -15.72 8.15 -6.12
C ARG A 60 -14.27 7.84 -5.73
N PHE A 61 -13.59 6.98 -6.47
CA PHE A 61 -12.25 6.54 -6.16
C PHE A 61 -11.25 6.96 -7.24
N SER A 62 -10.16 7.56 -6.81
CA SER A 62 -8.92 7.63 -7.59
C SER A 62 -7.99 6.54 -7.06
N THR A 63 -7.39 5.73 -7.92
CA THR A 63 -6.58 4.58 -7.50
C THR A 63 -5.28 4.45 -8.27
N LEU A 64 -4.30 3.75 -7.70
CA LEU A 64 -3.10 3.32 -8.45
C LEU A 64 -3.49 2.19 -9.43
N THR A 65 -2.67 1.92 -10.44
CA THR A 65 -2.98 0.86 -11.44
C THR A 65 -3.31 -0.48 -10.78
N ILE A 66 -4.51 -1.01 -11.04
CA ILE A 66 -5.02 -2.23 -10.38
C ILE A 66 -4.10 -3.43 -10.62
N GLU A 67 -3.54 -3.54 -11.83
CA GLU A 67 -2.68 -4.65 -12.23
C GLU A 67 -1.31 -4.64 -11.55
N LYS A 68 -0.87 -3.47 -11.04
CA LYS A 68 0.47 -3.28 -10.48
C LYS A 68 0.48 -3.21 -8.97
N TYR A 69 -0.60 -2.71 -8.35
CA TYR A 69 -0.61 -2.37 -6.93
C TYR A 69 -1.63 -3.17 -6.15
N THR A 70 -1.14 -3.93 -5.16
CA THR A 70 -1.97 -4.76 -4.27
C THR A 70 -3.01 -3.94 -3.50
N ILE A 71 -2.74 -2.68 -3.19
CA ILE A 71 -3.71 -1.79 -2.51
C ILE A 71 -4.95 -1.52 -3.36
N SER A 72 -4.80 -1.42 -4.68
CA SER A 72 -5.91 -1.22 -5.62
C SER A 72 -6.72 -2.51 -5.78
N ARG A 73 -6.06 -3.67 -5.79
CA ARG A 73 -6.72 -4.98 -5.70
C ARG A 73 -7.53 -5.11 -4.40
N LEU A 74 -6.95 -4.69 -3.27
CA LEU A 74 -7.64 -4.66 -1.98
C LEU A 74 -8.91 -3.80 -2.04
N LEU A 75 -8.86 -2.62 -2.67
CA LEU A 75 -10.06 -1.80 -2.88
C LEU A 75 -11.17 -2.61 -3.56
N LEU A 76 -10.88 -3.27 -4.69
CA LEU A 76 -11.87 -4.09 -5.41
C LEU A 76 -12.42 -5.22 -4.54
N ASP A 77 -11.54 -6.02 -3.95
CA ASP A 77 -11.93 -7.23 -3.21
C ASP A 77 -12.75 -6.88 -1.97
N ARG A 78 -12.38 -5.81 -1.26
CA ARG A 78 -13.06 -5.41 -0.03
C ARG A 78 -14.40 -4.74 -0.33
N THR A 79 -14.48 -3.84 -1.29
CA THR A 79 -15.76 -3.21 -1.66
C THR A 79 -16.80 -4.25 -2.08
N ARG A 80 -16.40 -5.23 -2.91
CA ARG A 80 -17.23 -6.38 -3.29
C ARG A 80 -17.68 -7.21 -2.11
N TYR A 81 -16.79 -7.48 -1.16
CA TYR A 81 -17.13 -8.17 0.08
C TYR A 81 -18.22 -7.44 0.88
N TYR A 82 -18.27 -6.10 0.82
CA TYR A 82 -19.32 -5.28 1.43
C TYR A 82 -20.55 -5.06 0.52
N GLY A 83 -20.60 -5.69 -0.65
CA GLY A 83 -21.79 -5.73 -1.51
C GLY A 83 -21.88 -4.63 -2.56
N TYR A 84 -20.80 -3.90 -2.86
CA TYR A 84 -20.80 -2.85 -3.88
C TYR A 84 -19.52 -2.84 -4.73
N GLU A 85 -19.62 -2.32 -5.95
CA GLU A 85 -18.46 -2.05 -6.81
C GLU A 85 -17.96 -0.61 -6.57
N PRO A 86 -16.64 -0.37 -6.55
CA PRO A 86 -16.11 0.98 -6.40
C PRO A 86 -16.31 1.80 -7.67
N ASN A 87 -16.76 3.05 -7.54
CA ASN A 87 -16.84 3.99 -8.66
C ASN A 87 -15.46 4.60 -8.92
N ILE A 88 -14.64 3.94 -9.74
CA ILE A 88 -13.29 4.41 -10.08
C ILE A 88 -13.36 5.47 -11.19
N VAL A 89 -12.82 6.65 -10.92
CA VAL A 89 -12.91 7.84 -11.80
C VAL A 89 -11.55 8.28 -12.33
N LEU A 90 -10.48 7.80 -11.72
CA LEU A 90 -9.10 8.00 -12.16
C LEU A 90 -8.26 6.80 -11.75
N GLU A 91 -7.38 6.37 -12.66
CA GLU A 91 -6.31 5.42 -12.40
C GLU A 91 -4.98 6.06 -12.81
N HIS A 92 -4.03 6.20 -11.87
CA HIS A 92 -2.74 6.83 -12.14
C HIS A 92 -1.66 6.37 -11.15
N ASP A 93 -0.43 6.14 -11.64
CA ASP A 93 0.68 5.60 -10.82
C ASP A 93 1.54 6.68 -10.15
N ASP A 94 1.52 7.91 -10.66
CA ASP A 94 2.17 9.04 -9.99
C ASP A 94 1.34 9.47 -8.78
N LEU A 95 1.93 9.33 -7.59
CA LEU A 95 1.32 9.66 -6.31
C LEU A 95 0.90 11.13 -6.20
N GLN A 96 1.71 12.07 -6.71
CA GLN A 96 1.40 13.49 -6.62
C GLN A 96 0.24 13.85 -7.54
N VAL A 97 0.21 13.31 -8.76
CA VAL A 97 -0.92 13.47 -9.68
C VAL A 97 -2.19 12.87 -9.06
N LEU A 98 -2.10 11.68 -8.48
CA LEU A 98 -3.23 11.02 -7.84
C LEU A 98 -3.80 11.87 -6.69
N VAL A 99 -2.96 12.29 -5.74
CA VAL A 99 -3.39 13.07 -4.57
C VAL A 99 -3.88 14.47 -4.94
N SER A 100 -3.21 15.16 -5.87
CA SER A 100 -3.62 16.51 -6.31
C SER A 100 -4.94 16.53 -7.10
N SER A 101 -5.32 15.39 -7.70
CA SER A 101 -6.58 15.28 -8.45
C SER A 101 -7.84 15.12 -7.58
N LEU A 102 -7.69 14.77 -6.29
CA LEU A 102 -8.80 14.28 -5.47
C LEU A 102 -9.94 15.31 -5.31
N ASP A 103 -9.61 16.58 -5.08
CA ASP A 103 -10.61 17.63 -4.89
C ASP A 103 -11.37 17.91 -6.19
N ASN A 104 -10.64 18.09 -7.30
CA ASN A 104 -11.22 18.36 -8.62
C ASN A 104 -12.10 17.21 -9.14
N SER A 105 -11.71 15.96 -8.85
CA SER A 105 -12.46 14.77 -9.26
C SER A 105 -13.55 14.34 -8.26
N GLN A 106 -13.68 15.07 -7.14
CA GLN A 106 -14.55 14.76 -6.01
C GLN A 106 -14.39 13.30 -5.56
N SER A 107 -13.14 12.84 -5.49
CA SER A 107 -12.79 11.44 -5.22
C SER A 107 -11.94 11.29 -3.97
N ILE A 108 -11.78 10.05 -3.55
CA ILE A 108 -10.91 9.62 -2.44
C ILE A 108 -9.95 8.55 -2.94
N CYS A 109 -8.85 8.31 -2.24
CA CYS A 109 -7.97 7.19 -2.55
C CYS A 109 -7.55 6.41 -1.30
N LEU A 110 -7.03 5.20 -1.49
CA LEU A 110 -6.45 4.38 -0.43
C LEU A 110 -4.93 4.39 -0.63
N LEU A 111 -4.18 4.77 0.39
CA LEU A 111 -2.72 4.84 0.34
C LEU A 111 -2.07 4.42 1.68
N PRO A 112 -0.83 3.87 1.66
CA PRO A 112 -0.03 3.68 2.86
C PRO A 112 0.24 5.02 3.57
N ILE A 113 0.20 5.05 4.90
CA ILE A 113 0.41 6.28 5.68
C ILE A 113 1.78 6.94 5.45
N GLU A 114 2.78 6.13 5.10
CA GLU A 114 4.15 6.53 4.82
C GLU A 114 4.22 7.48 3.61
N TYR A 115 3.21 7.47 2.73
CA TYR A 115 3.11 8.39 1.61
C TYR A 115 2.65 9.80 1.99
N LYS A 116 2.16 9.99 3.21
CA LYS A 116 1.73 11.31 3.71
C LYS A 116 2.85 12.34 3.66
N ASP A 117 4.04 11.95 4.12
CA ASP A 117 5.18 12.86 4.20
C ASP A 117 5.86 13.07 2.83
N ILE A 118 5.77 12.07 1.95
CA ILE A 118 6.34 12.10 0.59
C ILE A 118 5.47 12.95 -0.36
N GLY A 119 4.14 12.85 -0.23
CA GLY A 119 3.20 13.44 -1.18
C GLY A 119 3.02 14.96 -1.08
N LYS A 120 3.63 15.64 -0.09
CA LYS A 120 3.40 17.08 0.21
C LYS A 120 1.91 17.43 0.20
N SER A 121 1.12 16.60 0.85
CA SER A 121 -0.33 16.54 0.69
C SER A 121 -1.05 17.67 1.43
N SER A 122 -1.17 18.85 0.81
CA SER A 122 -2.03 19.94 1.29
C SER A 122 -3.48 19.75 0.80
N GLY A 123 -4.46 20.26 1.57
CA GLY A 123 -5.88 20.21 1.19
C GLY A 123 -6.55 18.84 1.29
N VAL A 124 -5.86 17.84 1.87
CA VAL A 124 -6.39 16.49 2.08
C VAL A 124 -6.17 16.04 3.52
N LYS A 125 -7.00 15.11 3.98
CA LYS A 125 -6.82 14.40 5.25
C LYS A 125 -6.57 12.92 5.00
N TRP A 126 -5.67 12.38 5.82
CA TRP A 126 -5.35 10.97 5.88
C TRP A 126 -6.07 10.37 7.07
N ILE A 127 -7.07 9.52 6.80
CA ILE A 127 -7.95 8.96 7.83
C ILE A 127 -7.72 7.44 7.90
N PRO A 128 -7.43 6.87 9.08
CA PRO A 128 -7.21 5.43 9.22
C PRO A 128 -8.37 4.60 8.67
N LEU A 129 -8.04 3.57 7.87
CA LEU A 129 -9.02 2.59 7.41
C LEU A 129 -9.11 1.45 8.43
N LYS A 130 -10.25 1.35 9.11
CA LYS A 130 -10.54 0.29 10.08
C LYS A 130 -11.04 -0.95 9.34
N ASP A 131 -10.11 -1.76 8.88
CA ASP A 131 -10.37 -3.08 8.30
C ASP A 131 -9.25 -4.05 8.68
N LYS A 132 -9.56 -5.34 8.90
CA LYS A 132 -8.57 -6.34 9.30
C LYS A 132 -7.50 -6.61 8.23
N TYR A 133 -7.76 -6.24 6.98
CA TYR A 133 -6.82 -6.35 5.87
C TYR A 133 -6.17 -5.00 5.49
N ALA A 134 -6.38 -3.95 6.29
CA ALA A 134 -5.76 -2.64 6.07
C ALA A 134 -4.30 -2.56 6.56
N HIS A 135 -3.72 -3.68 7.00
CA HIS A 135 -2.31 -3.78 7.37
C HIS A 135 -1.58 -4.71 6.42
N PHE A 136 -0.46 -4.26 5.88
CA PHE A 136 0.38 -5.02 4.97
C PHE A 136 1.73 -5.26 5.60
N SER A 137 1.99 -6.51 5.98
CA SER A 137 3.34 -6.89 6.41
C SER A 137 4.31 -6.82 5.24
N ILE A 138 5.56 -6.45 5.54
CA ILE A 138 6.64 -6.40 4.58
C ILE A 138 7.62 -7.55 4.80
N GLY A 139 8.28 -7.96 3.73
CA GLY A 139 9.25 -9.03 3.73
C GLY A 139 10.36 -8.80 2.72
N ILE A 140 11.41 -9.59 2.87
CA ILE A 140 12.50 -9.71 1.92
C ILE A 140 12.15 -10.85 0.97
N ALA A 141 11.91 -10.49 -0.29
CA ALA A 141 11.72 -11.42 -1.39
C ALA A 141 13.07 -11.91 -1.92
N LEU A 142 13.16 -13.21 -2.16
CA LEU A 142 14.27 -13.91 -2.79
C LEU A 142 13.73 -14.88 -3.82
N ARG A 143 14.47 -15.09 -4.90
CA ARG A 143 14.19 -16.17 -5.85
C ARG A 143 14.40 -17.53 -5.18
N LYS A 144 13.49 -18.48 -5.43
CA LYS A 144 13.57 -19.84 -4.86
C LYS A 144 14.81 -20.62 -5.31
N ASP A 145 15.27 -20.36 -6.53
CA ASP A 145 16.40 -21.03 -7.16
C ASP A 145 17.73 -20.28 -6.93
N PHE A 146 17.74 -19.28 -6.04
CA PHE A 146 18.89 -18.43 -5.82
C PHE A 146 19.70 -18.88 -4.60
N ILE A 147 21.02 -18.95 -4.76
CA ILE A 147 21.97 -19.27 -3.69
C ILE A 147 22.50 -17.94 -3.13
N LEU A 148 22.24 -17.69 -1.86
CA LEU A 148 22.73 -16.49 -1.18
C LEU A 148 24.25 -16.53 -1.06
N SER A 149 24.91 -15.41 -1.42
CA SER A 149 26.32 -15.21 -1.09
C SER A 149 26.48 -14.72 0.36
N PRO A 150 27.66 -14.87 0.98
CA PRO A 150 27.90 -14.35 2.33
C PRO A 150 27.64 -12.83 2.46
N ASP A 151 27.95 -12.06 1.43
CA ASP A 151 27.69 -10.62 1.41
C ASP A 151 26.18 -10.30 1.40
N MET A 152 25.41 -11.10 0.68
CA MET A 152 23.94 -10.97 0.63
C MET A 152 23.31 -11.38 1.95
N GLU A 153 23.78 -12.46 2.57
CA GLU A 153 23.36 -12.83 3.93
C GLU A 153 23.65 -11.70 4.91
N GLY A 154 24.86 -11.13 4.86
CA GLY A 154 25.25 -9.97 5.68
C GLY A 154 24.32 -8.77 5.46
N PHE A 155 23.98 -8.46 4.20
CA PHE A 155 23.07 -7.38 3.86
C PHE A 155 21.63 -7.63 4.35
N ILE A 156 21.10 -8.84 4.18
CA ILE A 156 19.77 -9.23 4.69
C ILE A 156 19.72 -9.11 6.22
N GLN A 157 20.76 -9.58 6.90
CA GLN A 157 20.87 -9.48 8.36
C GLN A 157 21.00 -8.03 8.81
N PHE A 158 21.68 -7.18 8.04
CA PHE A 158 21.73 -5.75 8.31
C PHE A 158 20.34 -5.13 8.20
N ILE A 159 19.60 -5.37 7.11
CA ILE A 159 18.23 -4.88 6.93
C ILE A 159 17.32 -5.34 8.08
N LYS A 160 17.38 -6.63 8.47
CA LYS A 160 16.60 -7.19 9.58
C LYS A 160 16.97 -6.62 10.95
N LYS A 161 18.12 -5.94 11.08
CA LYS A 161 18.55 -5.28 12.33
C LYS A 161 18.31 -3.78 12.33
N ILE A 162 17.93 -3.19 11.20
CA ILE A 162 17.51 -1.79 11.16
C ILE A 162 16.21 -1.70 11.96
N ASP A 163 16.32 -1.19 13.18
CA ASP A 163 15.19 -0.68 13.92
C ASP A 163 14.71 0.58 13.21
N ALA A 164 13.48 0.54 12.71
CA ALA A 164 12.88 1.65 11.98
C ALA A 164 12.43 2.80 12.90
N SER A 165 12.88 2.83 14.15
CA SER A 165 12.78 3.99 15.04
C SER A 165 13.59 5.22 14.55
N TRP A 166 14.37 5.08 13.48
CA TRP A 166 15.18 6.14 12.85
C TRP A 166 14.66 6.65 11.49
N LEU A 167 13.51 6.15 11.00
CA LEU A 167 12.80 6.65 9.82
C LEU A 167 11.49 7.31 10.26
#